data_AF-A0A0N0K0F6-F1
#
_entry.id   AF-A0A0N0K0F6-F1
#
_cell.length_a   1.000
_cell.length_b   1.000
_cell.length_c   1.000
_cell.angle_alpha   90.00
_cell.angle_beta   90.00
_cell.angle_gamma   90.00
#
_symmetry.space_group_name_H-M   'P 1'
#
loop_
_entity.id
_entity.type
_entity.pdbx_description
1 polymer ?
#
loop_
_entity_poly.entity_id
_entity_poly.type
_entity_poly.pdbx_seq_one_letter_code
_entity_poly.pdbx_strand_id
1 'polypeptide(L)'
;MTNRFLLVPVAAALSLTFLGVATTPAMARDAKVCATAPTQLRSAAATAQADAQRKVLVNVALGEKLCAEGADFEAGKKFSIAAKALGTDMASLTSAAPTAQ
;
A
#
# COMPACT_ATOMS: atom_id res chain seq x y z
N MET A 1 -40.54 9.99 -33.58
CA MET A 1 -40.06 8.64 -33.27
C MET A 1 -38.59 8.74 -32.89
N THR A 2 -38.28 8.71 -31.60
CA THR A 2 -36.88 8.68 -31.12
C THR A 2 -36.81 7.71 -29.95
N ASN A 3 -36.14 6.58 -30.14
CA ASN A 3 -35.72 5.70 -29.04
C ASN A 3 -34.52 4.90 -29.57
N ARG A 4 -33.27 5.13 -29.15
CA ARG A 4 -32.64 4.98 -27.82
C ARG A 4 -31.83 3.68 -27.79
N PHE A 5 -30.51 3.88 -27.77
CA PHE A 5 -29.51 3.14 -27.00
C PHE A 5 -29.73 1.63 -26.82
N LEU A 6 -28.95 0.83 -27.54
CA LEU A 6 -28.55 -0.50 -27.07
C LEU A 6 -27.02 -0.52 -26.94
N LEU A 7 -26.58 -0.10 -25.75
CA LEU A 7 -25.27 -0.36 -25.17
C LEU A 7 -25.14 -1.88 -24.94
N VAL A 8 -24.06 -2.44 -25.46
CA VAL A 8 -23.63 -3.83 -25.28
C VAL A 8 -23.17 -4.05 -23.83
N PRO A 9 -23.59 -5.11 -23.14
CA PRO A 9 -23.14 -5.46 -21.79
C PRO A 9 -22.04 -6.52 -21.84
N VAL A 10 -20.82 -6.24 -21.35
CA VAL A 10 -19.81 -7.26 -21.01
C VAL A 10 -18.93 -6.64 -19.91
N ALA A 11 -19.24 -6.84 -18.63
CA ALA A 11 -18.87 -7.97 -17.77
C ALA A 11 -17.51 -7.81 -17.06
N ALA A 12 -17.57 -8.12 -15.76
CA ALA A 12 -16.48 -8.43 -14.82
C ALA A 12 -15.60 -7.27 -14.32
N ALA A 13 -15.74 -6.94 -13.04
CA ALA A 13 -14.73 -7.33 -12.05
C ALA A 13 -15.23 -7.09 -10.62
N LEU A 14 -14.87 -8.03 -9.77
CA LEU A 14 -15.15 -8.18 -8.35
C LEU A 14 -14.86 -6.90 -7.55
N SER A 15 -15.83 -6.45 -6.75
CA SER A 15 -15.56 -5.51 -5.66
C SER A 15 -16.03 -6.15 -4.35
N LEU A 16 -15.09 -6.82 -3.69
CA LEU A 16 -15.22 -7.22 -2.30
C LEU A 16 -15.49 -5.96 -1.46
N THR A 17 -16.65 -5.93 -0.83
CA THR A 17 -17.06 -4.92 0.15
C THR A 17 -16.22 -5.07 1.41
N PHE A 18 -15.10 -4.34 1.49
CA PHE A 18 -14.38 -4.19 2.74
C PHE A 18 -15.03 -3.09 3.58
N LEU A 19 -15.95 -3.51 4.45
CA LEU A 19 -16.41 -2.73 5.60
C LEU A 19 -15.23 -2.48 6.55
N GLY A 20 -14.52 -1.39 6.36
CA GLY A 20 -13.50 -0.90 7.29
C GLY A 20 -14.08 0.22 8.16
N VAL A 21 -14.85 -0.13 9.18
CA VAL A 21 -15.23 0.81 10.24
C VAL A 21 -13.95 1.31 10.92
N ALA A 22 -13.69 2.60 10.75
CA ALA A 22 -12.50 3.28 11.25
C ALA A 22 -12.64 3.60 12.74
N THR A 23 -12.47 2.60 13.60
CA THR A 23 -12.18 2.81 15.01
C THR A 23 -11.25 1.71 15.49
N THR A 24 -9.95 1.81 15.19
CA THR A 24 -8.97 0.93 15.83
C THR A 24 -7.83 1.75 16.46
N PRO A 25 -7.46 1.42 17.71
CA PRO A 25 -6.54 2.16 18.55
C PRO A 25 -5.13 2.20 17.92
N ALA A 26 -4.25 3.06 18.42
CA ALA A 26 -2.89 3.27 17.90
C ALA A 26 -2.08 1.97 17.66
N MET A 27 -2.39 0.88 18.36
CA MET A 27 -1.83 -0.47 18.13
C MET A 27 -2.17 -1.09 16.75
N ALA A 28 -3.23 -0.62 16.09
CA ALA A 28 -3.59 -1.04 14.74
C ALA A 28 -2.85 -0.27 13.64
N ARG A 29 -2.15 0.84 13.96
CA ARG A 29 -1.26 1.48 12.97
C ARG A 29 -0.06 0.59 12.69
N ASP A 30 0.55 0.01 13.71
CA ASP A 30 1.74 -0.84 13.57
C ASP A 30 1.42 -2.20 12.94
N ALA A 31 0.35 -2.88 13.36
CA ALA A 31 -0.10 -4.10 12.71
C ALA A 31 -0.49 -3.89 11.22
N LYS A 32 -1.06 -2.71 10.89
CA LYS A 32 -1.41 -2.35 9.51
C LYS A 32 -0.19 -1.99 8.67
N VAL A 33 0.89 -1.51 9.28
CA VAL A 33 2.16 -1.22 8.59
C VAL A 33 2.71 -2.52 8.00
N CYS A 34 2.81 -3.59 8.80
CA CYS A 34 3.25 -4.89 8.30
C CYS A 34 2.31 -5.50 7.25
N ALA A 35 1.00 -5.26 7.36
CA ALA A 35 0.02 -5.79 6.40
C ALA A 35 -0.02 -5.07 5.04
N THR A 36 0.23 -3.74 5.02
CA THR A 36 -0.03 -2.92 3.82
C THR A 36 1.21 -2.21 3.26
N ALA A 37 2.19 -1.86 4.10
CA ALA A 37 3.39 -1.14 3.66
C ALA A 37 4.22 -1.90 2.61
N PRO A 38 4.45 -3.23 2.74
CA PRO A 38 5.31 -3.95 1.79
C PRO A 38 4.78 -3.88 0.36
N THR A 39 3.47 -4.11 0.19
CA THR A 39 2.80 -4.07 -1.11
C THR A 39 2.83 -2.67 -1.70
N GLN A 40 2.52 -1.63 -0.91
CA GLN A 40 2.53 -0.25 -1.41
C GLN A 40 3.93 0.21 -1.81
N LEU A 41 4.96 -0.13 -1.02
CA LEU A 41 6.34 0.21 -1.33
C LEU A 41 6.85 -0.52 -2.58
N ARG A 42 6.49 -1.80 -2.77
CA ARG A 42 6.83 -2.53 -4.01
C ARG A 42 6.17 -1.90 -5.24
N SER A 43 4.90 -1.55 -5.14
CA SER A 43 4.18 -0.88 -6.24
C SER A 43 4.82 0.45 -6.59
N ALA A 44 5.18 1.26 -5.59
CA ALA A 44 5.87 2.53 -5.81
C ALA A 44 7.33 2.33 -6.32
N ALA A 45 7.99 1.24 -5.96
CA ALA A 45 9.33 0.91 -6.46
C ALA A 45 9.33 0.46 -7.92
N ALA A 46 8.21 -0.07 -8.44
CA ALA A 46 8.12 -0.55 -9.82
C ALA A 46 8.34 0.55 -10.87
N THR A 47 8.06 1.81 -10.51
CA THR A 47 8.25 2.97 -11.38
C THR A 47 9.50 3.80 -11.01
N ALA A 48 10.26 3.37 -10.00
CA ALA A 48 11.43 4.08 -9.51
C ALA A 48 12.68 3.76 -10.33
N GLN A 49 13.69 4.63 -10.24
CA GLN A 49 15.01 4.39 -10.82
C GLN A 49 15.67 3.16 -10.17
N ALA A 50 16.46 2.39 -10.92
CA ALA A 50 16.98 1.09 -10.49
C ALA A 50 17.69 1.10 -9.12
N ASP A 51 18.44 2.15 -8.79
CA ASP A 51 19.09 2.28 -7.48
C ASP A 51 18.13 2.54 -6.33
N ALA A 52 17.10 3.36 -6.55
CA ALA A 52 16.04 3.59 -5.57
C ALA A 52 15.20 2.32 -5.39
N GLN A 53 14.84 1.66 -6.49
CA GLN A 53 14.11 0.40 -6.48
C GLN A 53 14.84 -0.69 -5.67
N ARG A 54 16.15 -0.89 -5.91
CA ARG A 54 16.97 -1.84 -5.14
C ARG A 54 16.94 -1.54 -3.64
N LYS A 55 17.14 -0.27 -3.26
CA LYS A 55 17.10 0.16 -1.85
C LYS A 55 15.75 -0.10 -1.20
N VAL A 56 14.65 0.16 -1.92
CA VAL A 56 13.30 -0.10 -1.44
C VAL A 56 13.09 -1.59 -1.20
N LEU A 57 13.39 -2.43 -2.19
CA LEU A 57 13.15 -3.88 -2.10
C LEU A 57 13.94 -4.52 -0.94
N VAL A 58 15.18 -4.10 -0.71
CA VAL A 58 16.00 -4.58 0.42
C VAL A 58 15.38 -4.19 1.76
N ASN A 59 14.96 -2.94 1.92
CA ASN A 59 14.36 -2.47 3.17
C ASN A 59 12.95 -3.06 3.39
N VAL A 60 12.18 -3.30 2.33
CA VAL A 60 10.89 -3.99 2.40
C VAL A 60 11.08 -5.43 2.88
N ALA A 61 12.00 -6.18 2.29
CA ALA A 61 12.26 -7.57 2.69
C ALA A 61 12.76 -7.68 4.14
N LEU A 62 13.58 -6.72 4.59
CA LEU A 62 14.04 -6.68 5.97
C LEU A 62 12.90 -6.29 6.93
N GLY A 63 12.07 -5.33 6.55
CA GLY A 63 10.86 -4.97 7.30
C GLY A 63 9.90 -6.15 7.45
N GLU A 64 9.68 -6.94 6.40
CA GLU A 64 8.82 -8.13 6.46
C GLU A 64 9.35 -9.22 7.41
N LYS A 65 10.67 -9.40 7.49
CA LYS A 65 11.25 -10.31 8.49
C LYS A 65 11.00 -9.83 9.90
N LEU A 66 11.18 -8.54 10.16
CA LEU A 66 10.89 -7.93 11.46
C LEU A 66 9.40 -8.03 11.82
N CYS A 67 8.50 -7.87 10.84
CA CYS A 67 7.07 -8.13 11.02
C CYS A 67 6.78 -9.58 11.42
N ALA A 68 7.45 -10.55 10.80
CA ALA A 68 7.30 -11.97 11.15
C ALA A 68 7.80 -12.28 12.58
N GLU A 69 8.72 -11.47 13.10
CA GLU A 69 9.25 -11.55 14.46
C GLU A 69 8.42 -10.72 15.47
N GLY A 70 7.36 -10.03 15.03
CA GLY A 70 6.54 -9.15 15.87
C GLY A 70 7.20 -7.80 16.23
N ALA A 71 8.31 -7.46 15.56
CA ALA A 71 9.05 -6.22 15.74
C ALA A 71 8.49 -5.08 14.86
N ASP A 72 7.20 -4.78 15.01
CA ASP A 72 6.46 -3.87 14.11
C ASP A 72 7.07 -2.45 14.05
N PHE A 73 7.56 -1.94 15.18
CA PHE A 73 8.19 -0.62 15.25
C PHE A 73 9.49 -0.56 14.42
N GLU A 74 10.31 -1.61 14.50
CA GLU A 74 11.55 -1.69 13.74
C GLU A 74 11.27 -1.92 12.25
N ALA A 75 10.25 -2.72 11.94
CA ALA A 75 9.75 -2.88 10.58
C ALA A 75 9.29 -1.53 10.00
N GLY A 76 8.51 -0.75 10.76
CA GLY A 76 8.07 0.60 10.41
C GLY A 76 9.23 1.54 10.08
N LYS A 77 10.35 1.45 10.83
CA LYS A 77 11.57 2.22 10.51
C LYS A 77 12.18 1.80 9.16
N LYS A 78 12.20 0.51 8.84
CA LYS A 78 12.70 0.02 7.54
C LYS A 78 11.81 0.46 6.39
N PHE A 79 10.49 0.38 6.56
CA PHE A 79 9.54 0.90 5.57
C PHE A 79 9.64 2.42 5.40
N SER A 80 9.91 3.19 6.46
CA SER A 80 10.20 4.62 6.36
C SER A 80 11.46 4.93 5.55
N ILE A 81 12.54 4.14 5.74
CA ILE A 81 13.76 4.27 4.93
C ILE A 81 13.47 3.95 3.46
N ALA A 82 12.66 2.92 3.20
CA ALA A 82 12.21 2.57 1.85
C ALA A 82 11.42 3.72 1.20
N ALA A 83 10.44 4.30 1.89
CA ALA A 83 9.70 5.46 1.41
C ALA A 83 10.62 6.65 1.09
N LYS A 84 11.59 6.95 1.98
CA LYS A 84 12.57 8.03 1.75
C LYS A 84 13.45 7.77 0.53
N ALA A 85 13.78 6.52 0.23
CA ALA A 85 14.53 6.17 -0.99
C ALA A 85 13.74 6.47 -2.27
N LEU A 86 12.41 6.52 -2.20
CA LEU A 86 11.52 6.96 -3.26
C LEU A 86 11.28 8.48 -3.26
N GLY A 87 11.93 9.23 -2.37
CA GLY A 87 11.72 10.67 -2.20
C GLY A 87 10.37 11.01 -1.57
N THR A 88 9.75 10.06 -0.86
CA THR A 88 8.44 10.23 -0.24
C THR A 88 8.45 9.79 1.22
N ASP A 89 7.31 9.86 1.90
CA ASP A 89 7.14 9.41 3.27
C ASP A 89 6.06 8.32 3.37
N MET A 90 6.03 7.61 4.49
CA MET A 90 5.07 6.53 4.69
C MET A 90 3.63 7.04 4.83
N ALA A 91 3.44 8.27 5.33
CA ALA A 91 2.12 8.85 5.49
C ALA A 91 1.55 9.29 4.14
N SER A 92 2.37 9.80 3.23
CA SER A 92 1.99 10.14 1.86
C SER A 92 1.69 8.89 1.02
N LEU A 93 2.47 7.80 1.16
CA LEU A 93 2.15 6.52 0.52
C LEU A 93 0.81 5.95 1.00
N THR A 94 0.53 6.04 2.31
CA THR A 94 -0.74 5.59 2.89
C THR A 94 -1.93 6.48 2.46
N SER A 95 -1.67 7.77 2.21
CA SER A 95 -2.67 8.72 1.70
C SER A 95 -2.89 8.63 0.18
N ALA A 96 -1.93 8.03 -0.54
CA ALA A 96 -2.01 7.76 -1.98
C ALA A 96 -2.77 6.45 -2.30
N ALA A 97 -3.12 5.64 -1.30
CA ALA A 97 -4.19 4.66 -1.45
C ALA A 97 -5.49 5.44 -1.73
N PRO A 98 -6.17 5.20 -2.86
CA PRO A 98 -7.18 6.12 -3.38
C PRO A 98 -8.25 6.36 -2.32
N THR A 99 -8.37 7.62 -1.90
CA THR A 99 -9.62 8.18 -1.41
C THR A 99 -10.60 8.16 -2.57
N ALA A 100 -11.23 7.00 -2.80
CA ALA A 100 -12.40 6.90 -3.64
C ALA A 100 -13.50 7.73 -2.95
N GLN A 101 -13.73 8.93 -3.47
CA GLN A 101 -14.94 9.72 -3.24
C GLN A 101 -16.10 9.06 -3.99
#